data_AF-A0A9D9AE55-F1
#
_entry.id   AF-A0A9D9AE55-F1
#
_cell.length_a   1.000
_cell.length_b   1.000
_cell.length_c   1.000
_cell.angle_alpha   90.00
_cell.angle_beta   90.00
_cell.angle_gamma   90.00
#
_symmetry.space_group_name_H-M   'P 1'
#
loop_
_entity.id
_entity.type
_entity.pdbx_description
1 polymer ?
#
loop_
_entity_poly.entity_id
_entity_poly.type
_entity_poly.pdbx_seq_one_letter_code
_entity_poly.pdbx_strand_id
1 'polypeptide(L)'
;MRHGKAVLAMAMAGGLAVAGCGFKINPKEPEYMPKIGGNTFDLHNDLAVTLPVAERINISYEYVEAWEKGFETEAPGIYDGTLWWYEERTAADPEQFVGIHLLTRDEEYKEATGQLVKLSRTNYTAQTYCLDLTKGEIPPELLPIVRSLFALGHELSTDLYIRRYVLRDEREDRGRTDVIYARDIVRLGYTCEGIGDLASPSPGSEEIVNKLQSDAQASFEVMT
;
A
#
# COMPACT_ATOMS: atom_id res chain seq x y z
N MET A 1 71.69 -18.42 12.87
CA MET A 1 72.27 -19.08 11.68
C MET A 1 71.36 -18.78 10.50
N ARG A 2 71.95 -18.35 9.38
CA ARG A 2 71.26 -18.11 8.10
C ARG A 2 70.92 -19.44 7.43
N HIS A 3 69.90 -19.38 6.56
CA HIS A 3 69.67 -20.06 5.26
C HIS A 3 68.16 -20.37 5.17
N GLY A 4 67.35 -19.90 4.22
CA GLY A 4 67.60 -19.16 2.99
C GLY A 4 66.77 -19.75 1.83
N LYS A 5 65.87 -18.93 1.26
CA LYS A 5 65.32 -18.97 -0.14
C LYS A 5 64.50 -20.22 -0.53
N ALA A 6 63.55 -20.23 -1.48
CA ALA A 6 63.17 -19.33 -2.56
C ALA A 6 61.66 -19.57 -2.90
N VAL A 7 60.86 -18.54 -3.21
CA VAL A 7 60.52 -17.99 -4.55
C VAL A 7 59.63 -18.89 -5.43
N LEU A 8 58.42 -18.39 -5.75
CA LEU A 8 57.82 -18.38 -7.10
C LEU A 8 56.64 -17.38 -7.08
N ALA A 9 56.84 -16.15 -7.59
CA ALA A 9 56.50 -15.65 -8.95
C ALA A 9 54.98 -15.53 -9.18
N MET A 10 54.41 -14.32 -9.17
CA MET A 10 54.37 -13.32 -10.25
C MET A 10 53.14 -13.50 -11.15
N ALA A 11 52.19 -12.56 -11.05
CA ALA A 11 51.38 -12.12 -12.17
C ALA A 11 50.80 -10.74 -11.83
N MET A 12 51.42 -9.68 -12.36
CA MET A 12 50.71 -8.43 -12.63
C MET A 12 50.09 -8.56 -14.03
N ALA A 13 48.77 -8.45 -14.09
CA ALA A 13 47.97 -7.95 -15.20
C ALA A 13 46.70 -7.42 -14.52
N GLY A 14 46.38 -6.12 -14.56
CA GLY A 14 46.20 -5.35 -15.78
C GLY A 14 44.80 -5.64 -16.32
N GLY A 15 43.77 -5.01 -15.73
CA GLY A 15 42.38 -5.13 -16.16
C GLY A 15 41.51 -4.01 -15.55
N LEU A 16 41.22 -3.01 -16.38
CA LEU A 16 40.21 -1.97 -16.15
C LEU A 16 38.84 -2.58 -15.80
N ALA A 17 38.06 -1.82 -15.00
CA ALA A 17 36.59 -1.72 -14.94
C ALA A 17 35.79 -3.04 -14.99
N VAL A 18 34.91 -3.33 -14.03
CA VAL A 18 33.58 -2.69 -13.93
C VAL A 18 33.20 -2.53 -12.47
N ALA A 19 32.90 -1.29 -12.06
CA ALA A 19 32.08 -1.02 -10.88
C ALA A 19 30.66 -1.50 -11.19
N GLY A 20 30.39 -2.77 -10.93
CA GLY A 20 29.03 -3.26 -10.85
C GLY A 20 28.46 -2.82 -9.52
N CYS A 21 27.41 -1.99 -9.52
CA CYS A 21 26.55 -1.78 -8.37
C CYS A 21 25.99 -3.14 -7.94
N GLY A 22 26.71 -3.83 -7.06
CA GLY A 22 26.25 -5.06 -6.44
C GLY A 22 25.15 -4.71 -5.47
N PHE A 23 23.89 -4.80 -5.93
CA PHE A 23 22.77 -5.03 -5.03
C PHE A 23 23.10 -6.29 -4.23
N LYS A 24 23.53 -6.10 -2.99
CA LYS A 24 23.57 -7.18 -2.01
C LYS A 24 22.12 -7.48 -1.66
N ILE A 25 21.51 -8.42 -2.37
CA ILE A 25 20.25 -9.03 -1.96
C ILE A 25 20.53 -9.69 -0.60
N ASN A 26 19.85 -9.20 0.42
CA ASN A 26 20.00 -9.69 1.78
C ASN A 26 19.50 -11.14 1.83
N PRO A 27 20.27 -12.12 2.31
CA PRO A 27 19.85 -13.51 2.26
C PRO A 27 18.82 -13.77 3.37
N LYS A 28 17.62 -14.17 2.94
CA LYS A 28 16.42 -14.57 3.70
C LYS A 28 15.42 -13.45 4.01
N GLU A 29 14.86 -12.85 2.95
CA GLU A 29 13.46 -12.46 3.02
C GLU A 29 12.63 -13.74 3.25
N PRO A 30 11.68 -13.76 4.20
CA PRO A 30 10.75 -14.88 4.36
C PRO A 30 10.12 -15.22 3.01
N GLU A 31 9.94 -16.51 2.71
CA GLU A 31 9.34 -17.02 1.46
C GLU A 31 7.88 -16.51 1.22
N TYR A 32 7.35 -15.70 2.14
CA TYR A 32 5.99 -15.18 2.15
C TYR A 32 5.90 -13.64 2.13
N MET A 33 7.02 -12.92 1.96
CA MET A 33 6.96 -11.47 1.79
C MET A 33 6.60 -11.10 0.33
N PRO A 34 5.69 -10.14 0.12
CA PRO A 34 5.38 -9.65 -1.21
C PRO A 34 6.61 -8.98 -1.84
N LYS A 35 6.80 -9.17 -3.14
CA LYS A 35 7.79 -8.40 -3.89
C LYS A 35 7.19 -7.08 -4.33
N ILE A 36 7.86 -6.00 -3.94
CA ILE A 36 7.51 -4.63 -4.32
C ILE A 36 8.54 -4.14 -5.33
N GLY A 37 8.07 -3.70 -6.48
CA GLY A 37 8.92 -3.22 -7.57
C GLY A 37 8.32 -2.01 -8.24
N GLY A 38 8.80 -0.82 -7.87
CA GLY A 38 8.23 0.45 -8.36
C GLY A 38 6.77 0.55 -7.93
N ASN A 39 5.85 0.57 -8.90
CA ASN A 39 4.41 0.67 -8.64
C ASN A 39 3.70 -0.68 -8.70
N THR A 40 4.42 -1.80 -8.66
CA THR A 40 3.81 -3.13 -8.66
C THR A 40 4.02 -3.80 -7.30
N PHE A 41 2.92 -4.26 -6.72
CA PHE A 41 2.89 -5.17 -5.59
C PHE A 41 2.56 -6.59 -6.09
N ASP A 42 3.39 -7.57 -5.75
CA ASP A 42 3.21 -8.96 -6.13
C ASP A 42 3.37 -9.85 -4.90
N LEU A 43 2.27 -10.44 -4.43
CA LEU A 43 2.26 -11.23 -3.21
C LEU A 43 3.15 -12.49 -3.29
N HIS A 44 3.46 -13.02 -4.49
CA HIS A 44 3.94 -14.40 -4.64
C HIS A 44 4.98 -14.62 -5.75
N ASN A 45 5.98 -13.76 -5.89
CA ASN A 45 7.02 -13.92 -6.93
C ASN A 45 8.06 -15.03 -6.58
N ASP A 46 7.64 -16.20 -6.11
CA ASP A 46 8.41 -17.44 -6.27
C ASP A 46 7.79 -18.28 -7.40
N LEU A 47 8.48 -18.30 -8.55
CA LEU A 47 8.10 -19.05 -9.75
C LEU A 47 7.91 -20.57 -9.49
N ALA A 48 8.34 -21.09 -8.34
CA ALA A 48 8.25 -22.50 -7.99
C ALA A 48 6.94 -22.91 -7.27
N VAL A 49 6.13 -21.96 -6.79
CA VAL A 49 4.97 -22.27 -5.93
C VAL A 49 3.67 -21.75 -6.56
N THR A 50 2.94 -22.63 -7.24
CA THR A 50 1.60 -22.30 -7.77
C THR A 50 0.55 -22.52 -6.70
N LEU A 51 0.10 -21.43 -6.09
CA LEU A 51 -1.07 -21.41 -5.22
C LEU A 51 -2.21 -20.66 -5.94
N PRO A 52 -3.48 -21.04 -5.70
CA PRO A 52 -4.57 -20.71 -6.61
C PRO A 52 -5.08 -19.25 -6.60
N VAL A 53 -4.41 -18.31 -5.92
CA VAL A 53 -4.76 -16.89 -5.94
C VAL A 53 -3.48 -16.05 -5.93
N ALA A 54 -2.96 -15.73 -7.12
CA ALA A 54 -1.91 -14.72 -7.25
C ALA A 54 -2.59 -13.34 -7.29
N GLU A 55 -2.25 -12.46 -6.36
CA GLU A 55 -2.69 -11.07 -6.41
C GLU A 55 -1.51 -10.18 -6.82
N ARG A 56 -1.65 -9.59 -8.01
CA ARG A 56 -0.70 -8.61 -8.53
C ARG A 56 -1.42 -7.29 -8.73
N ILE A 57 -0.98 -6.27 -8.02
CA ILE A 57 -1.61 -4.95 -8.02
C ILE A 57 -0.63 -3.96 -8.64
N ASN A 58 -1.07 -3.23 -9.66
CA ASN A 58 -0.34 -2.09 -10.20
C ASN A 58 -0.95 -0.80 -9.68
N ILE A 59 -0.15 0.01 -9.00
CA ILE A 59 -0.49 1.38 -8.62
C ILE A 59 -0.31 2.29 -9.84
N SER A 60 -1.19 3.27 -10.02
CA SER A 60 -1.07 4.27 -11.08
C SER A 60 0.30 4.98 -11.01
N TYR A 61 0.87 5.33 -12.17
CA TYR A 61 2.14 6.07 -12.27
C TYR A 61 2.08 7.50 -11.73
N GLU A 62 0.86 8.00 -11.47
CA GLU A 62 0.62 9.25 -10.77
C GLU A 62 1.13 9.22 -9.33
N TYR A 63 1.34 8.02 -8.77
CA TYR A 63 1.88 7.83 -7.44
C TYR A 63 3.35 7.41 -7.47
N VAL A 64 4.03 7.72 -6.37
CA VAL A 64 5.38 7.25 -6.05
C VAL A 64 5.36 6.66 -4.65
N GLU A 65 6.16 5.62 -4.42
CA GLU A 65 6.29 5.03 -3.09
C GLU A 65 6.81 6.07 -2.08
N ALA A 66 6.08 6.24 -0.99
CA ALA A 66 6.39 7.19 0.07
C ALA A 66 7.49 6.59 0.97
N TRP A 67 8.75 6.73 0.58
CA TRP A 67 9.89 6.26 1.37
C TRP A 67 10.33 7.30 2.41
N GLU A 68 10.21 6.94 3.70
CA GLU A 68 11.33 7.17 4.63
C GLU A 68 11.97 5.81 4.96
N LYS A 69 13.28 5.81 5.23
CA LYS A 69 14.09 4.61 5.51
C LYS A 69 13.41 3.71 6.56
N GLY A 70 12.74 2.66 6.11
CA GLY A 70 12.31 1.54 6.95
C GLY A 70 10.89 1.60 7.52
N PHE A 71 9.96 2.38 6.96
CA PHE A 71 8.55 2.30 7.36
C PHE A 71 7.79 1.21 6.58
N GLU A 72 8.03 -0.04 6.95
CA GLU A 72 6.95 -1.02 7.00
C GLU A 72 6.15 -0.69 8.26
N THR A 73 4.99 -0.03 8.11
CA THR A 73 4.17 0.24 9.30
C THR A 73 3.48 -1.06 9.68
N GLU A 74 3.94 -1.69 10.76
CA GLU A 74 3.11 -2.64 11.50
C GLU A 74 1.92 -1.85 12.03
N ALA A 75 0.72 -2.18 11.53
CA ALA A 75 -0.51 -1.49 11.86
C ALA A 75 -1.36 -2.35 12.83
N PRO A 76 -1.02 -2.44 14.13
CA PRO A 76 -1.75 -3.29 15.07
C PRO A 76 -3.19 -2.82 15.25
N GLY A 77 -4.12 -3.77 15.13
CA GLY A 77 -5.58 -3.54 15.16
C GLY A 77 -6.34 -4.85 14.94
N ILE A 78 -7.61 -4.79 14.52
CA ILE A 78 -8.46 -5.99 14.24
C ILE A 78 -7.77 -6.97 13.24
N TYR A 79 -6.75 -6.50 12.53
CA TYR A 79 -5.85 -7.30 11.72
C TYR A 79 -4.41 -6.82 11.92
N ASP A 80 -3.48 -7.72 12.26
CA ASP A 80 -2.05 -7.41 12.31
C ASP A 80 -1.47 -7.49 10.89
N GLY A 81 -0.76 -6.46 10.44
CA GLY A 81 -0.32 -6.39 9.04
C GLY A 81 0.66 -5.26 8.72
N THR A 82 1.37 -5.41 7.60
CA THR A 82 2.27 -4.40 7.05
C THR A 82 1.53 -3.55 6.03
N LEU A 83 1.63 -2.23 6.16
CA LEU A 83 1.05 -1.24 5.25
C LEU A 83 2.15 -0.46 4.52
N TRP A 84 2.11 -0.50 3.19
CA TRP A 84 2.96 0.29 2.29
C TRP A 84 2.16 1.45 1.69
N TRP A 85 2.72 2.65 1.69
CA TRP A 85 2.09 3.86 1.15
C TRP A 85 2.74 4.33 -0.14
N TYR A 86 1.89 4.85 -1.01
CA TYR A 86 2.23 5.58 -2.20
C TYR A 86 1.54 6.95 -2.13
N GLU A 87 2.22 7.99 -2.53
CA GLU A 87 1.74 9.38 -2.51
C GLU A 87 1.73 9.96 -3.91
N GLU A 88 0.84 10.92 -4.18
CA GLU A 88 0.82 11.60 -5.46
C GLU A 88 2.17 12.29 -5.77
N ARG A 89 2.71 12.00 -6.96
CA ARG A 89 4.03 12.47 -7.39
C ARG A 89 4.08 13.97 -7.65
N THR A 90 2.94 14.56 -8.00
CA THR A 90 2.85 15.88 -8.63
C THR A 90 2.86 17.05 -7.65
N ALA A 91 2.61 16.79 -6.37
CA ALA A 91 2.52 17.82 -5.34
C ALA A 91 3.69 17.74 -4.35
N ALA A 92 4.13 18.89 -3.85
CA ALA A 92 5.13 18.95 -2.78
C ALA A 92 4.54 18.51 -1.43
N ASP A 93 3.26 18.79 -1.23
CA ASP A 93 2.46 18.31 -0.10
C ASP A 93 1.33 17.44 -0.68
N PRO A 94 1.52 16.11 -0.74
CA PRO A 94 0.58 15.18 -1.36
C PRO A 94 -0.81 15.24 -0.71
N GLU A 95 -1.84 15.23 -1.55
CA GLU A 95 -3.24 15.24 -1.13
C GLU A 95 -3.92 13.89 -1.34
N GLN A 96 -3.28 12.99 -2.10
CA GLN A 96 -3.78 11.68 -2.48
C GLN A 96 -2.76 10.60 -2.14
N PHE A 97 -3.27 9.52 -1.55
CA PHE A 97 -2.46 8.41 -1.09
C PHE A 97 -3.12 7.08 -1.46
N VAL A 98 -2.30 6.10 -1.82
CA VAL A 98 -2.72 4.72 -2.03
C VAL A 98 -1.91 3.83 -1.10
N GLY A 99 -2.59 3.03 -0.30
CA GLY A 99 -2.00 2.08 0.63
C GLY A 99 -2.27 0.65 0.19
N ILE A 100 -1.27 -0.21 0.31
CA ILE A 100 -1.42 -1.67 0.22
C ILE A 100 -1.21 -2.24 1.61
N HIS A 101 -2.23 -2.87 2.19
CA HIS A 101 -2.17 -3.45 3.52
C HIS A 101 -2.22 -4.96 3.41
N LEU A 102 -1.12 -5.63 3.76
CA LEU A 102 -1.10 -7.09 3.90
C LEU A 102 -1.55 -7.45 5.31
N LEU A 103 -2.72 -8.05 5.41
CA LEU A 103 -3.33 -8.44 6.66
C LEU A 103 -3.10 -9.91 6.94
N THR A 104 -2.59 -10.22 8.12
CA THR A 104 -2.60 -11.58 8.64
C THR A 104 -3.96 -11.87 9.25
N ARG A 105 -4.51 -13.05 8.96
CA ARG A 105 -5.85 -13.44 9.43
C ARG A 105 -5.78 -13.74 10.92
N ASP A 106 -6.45 -12.94 11.73
CA ASP A 106 -6.76 -13.28 13.12
C ASP A 106 -7.99 -14.23 13.17
N GLU A 107 -8.12 -14.98 14.26
CA GLU A 107 -9.17 -16.01 14.44
C GLU A 107 -10.60 -15.42 14.42
N GLU A 108 -10.75 -14.10 14.62
CA GLU A 108 -12.04 -13.39 14.73
C GLU A 108 -12.53 -12.70 13.44
N TYR A 109 -12.14 -13.17 12.25
CA TYR A 109 -12.55 -12.57 10.98
C TYR A 109 -14.08 -12.34 10.90
N LYS A 110 -14.46 -11.07 10.83
CA LYS A 110 -15.83 -10.63 10.49
C LYS A 110 -15.84 -10.18 9.04
N GLU A 111 -16.83 -10.66 8.30
CA GLU A 111 -17.05 -10.22 6.93
C GLU A 111 -17.20 -8.69 6.88
N ALA A 112 -16.43 -8.04 6.01
CA ALA A 112 -16.51 -6.60 5.86
C ALA A 112 -17.89 -6.20 5.29
N THR A 113 -18.53 -5.23 5.93
CA THR A 113 -19.75 -4.58 5.43
C THR A 113 -19.39 -3.53 4.40
N GLY A 114 -20.19 -3.32 3.35
CA GLY A 114 -19.92 -2.29 2.34
C GLY A 114 -20.53 -2.59 0.98
N GLN A 115 -20.14 -1.81 -0.03
CA GLN A 115 -20.58 -1.99 -1.41
C GLN A 115 -19.78 -3.12 -2.05
N LEU A 116 -20.46 -4.11 -2.64
CA LEU A 116 -19.79 -5.12 -3.47
C LEU A 116 -19.30 -4.48 -4.77
N VAL A 117 -18.00 -4.59 -5.03
CA VAL A 117 -17.36 -4.08 -6.26
C VAL A 117 -16.53 -5.20 -6.88
N LYS A 118 -16.55 -5.28 -8.21
CA LYS A 118 -15.72 -6.22 -8.96
C LYS A 118 -14.59 -5.45 -9.64
N LEU A 119 -13.35 -5.78 -9.30
CA LEU A 119 -12.15 -5.23 -9.93
C LEU A 119 -11.45 -6.35 -10.69
N SER A 120 -11.35 -6.21 -12.01
CA SER A 120 -10.95 -7.31 -12.91
C SER A 120 -11.84 -8.57 -12.69
N ARG A 121 -11.26 -9.69 -12.26
CA ARG A 121 -11.97 -10.94 -11.97
C ARG A 121 -12.23 -11.16 -10.48
N THR A 122 -11.79 -10.23 -9.63
CA THR A 122 -11.78 -10.37 -8.18
C THR A 122 -12.90 -9.53 -7.54
N ASN A 123 -13.52 -10.07 -6.49
CA ASN A 123 -14.58 -9.38 -5.75
C ASN A 123 -14.01 -8.71 -4.50
N TYR A 124 -14.34 -7.44 -4.31
CA TYR A 124 -13.99 -6.66 -3.13
C TYR A 124 -15.24 -6.13 -2.45
N THR A 125 -15.19 -5.99 -1.13
CA THR A 125 -16.08 -5.11 -0.39
C THR A 125 -15.45 -3.74 -0.32
N ALA A 126 -16.06 -2.74 -0.95
CA ALA A 126 -15.66 -1.36 -0.86
C ALA A 126 -16.33 -0.68 0.34
N GLN A 127 -15.52 -0.17 1.27
CA GLN A 127 -15.94 0.63 2.40
C GLN A 127 -15.54 2.08 2.15
N THR A 128 -16.46 3.02 2.34
CA THR A 128 -16.18 4.44 2.09
C THR A 128 -16.50 5.24 3.33
N TYR A 129 -15.59 6.12 3.71
CA TYR A 129 -15.65 6.94 4.90
C TYR A 129 -15.30 8.37 4.56
N CYS A 130 -15.96 9.31 5.23
CA CYS A 130 -15.49 10.68 5.33
C CYS A 130 -15.21 10.94 6.82
N LEU A 131 -13.96 11.26 7.14
CA LEU A 131 -13.50 11.45 8.51
C LEU A 131 -13.19 12.92 8.75
N ASP A 132 -13.90 13.55 9.69
CA ASP A 132 -13.50 14.81 10.31
C ASP A 132 -12.51 14.46 11.44
N LEU A 133 -11.22 14.67 11.22
CA LEU A 133 -10.16 14.38 12.19
C LEU A 133 -10.20 15.27 13.43
N THR A 134 -11.01 16.34 13.42
CA THR A 134 -11.20 17.24 14.56
C THR A 134 -12.40 16.86 15.41
N LYS A 135 -13.32 16.03 14.89
CA LYS A 135 -14.58 15.68 15.56
C LYS A 135 -14.86 14.19 15.51
N GLY A 136 -15.14 13.62 16.68
CA GLY A 136 -15.60 12.25 16.83
C GLY A 136 -14.47 11.23 16.97
N GLU A 137 -14.86 9.99 17.26
CA GLU A 137 -13.93 8.86 17.34
C GLU A 137 -13.70 8.29 15.94
N ILE A 138 -12.43 8.18 15.54
CA ILE A 138 -12.05 7.46 14.31
C ILE A 138 -12.46 5.99 14.49
N PRO A 139 -13.19 5.38 13.53
CA PRO A 139 -13.54 3.96 13.61
C PRO A 139 -12.31 3.10 13.90
N PRO A 140 -12.38 2.13 14.83
CA PRO A 140 -11.21 1.33 15.24
C PRO A 140 -10.48 0.68 14.06
N GLU A 141 -11.21 0.27 13.02
CA GLU A 141 -10.65 -0.32 11.81
C GLU A 141 -9.91 0.67 10.90
N LEU A 142 -10.10 1.98 11.08
CA LEU A 142 -9.42 3.04 10.34
C LEU A 142 -8.30 3.71 11.15
N LEU A 143 -8.30 3.55 12.47
CA LEU A 143 -7.32 4.17 13.35
C LEU A 143 -5.86 3.83 12.96
N PRO A 144 -5.50 2.58 12.63
CA PRO A 144 -4.13 2.27 12.20
C PRO A 144 -3.77 2.94 10.87
N ILE A 145 -4.73 3.01 9.93
CA ILE A 145 -4.57 3.66 8.63
C ILE A 145 -4.28 5.15 8.83
N VAL A 146 -5.11 5.85 9.60
CA VAL A 146 -4.94 7.29 9.86
C VAL A 146 -3.63 7.57 10.58
N ARG A 147 -3.25 6.75 11.58
CA ARG A 147 -1.95 6.89 12.27
C ARG A 147 -0.77 6.73 11.31
N SER A 148 -0.82 5.74 10.42
CA SER A 148 0.23 5.50 9.44
C SER A 148 0.34 6.64 8.41
N LEU A 149 -0.79 7.24 7.99
CA LEU A 149 -0.79 8.41 7.11
C LEU A 149 -0.12 9.61 7.77
N PHE A 150 -0.43 9.89 9.04
CA PHE A 150 0.25 10.95 9.80
C PHE A 150 1.75 10.69 9.96
N ALA A 151 2.17 9.43 10.04
CA ALA A 151 3.57 9.06 10.16
C ALA A 151 4.38 9.34 8.89
N LEU A 152 3.74 9.56 7.73
CA LEU A 152 4.42 10.00 6.50
C LEU A 152 4.99 11.43 6.62
N GLY A 153 4.56 12.20 7.63
CA GLY A 153 5.11 13.52 7.92
C GLY A 153 4.53 14.66 7.09
N HIS A 154 3.49 14.40 6.28
CA HIS A 154 2.75 15.44 5.56
C HIS A 154 1.74 16.15 6.46
N GLU A 155 1.50 17.43 6.16
CA GLU A 155 0.42 18.19 6.78
C GLU A 155 -0.92 17.81 6.14
N LEU A 156 -1.65 16.91 6.79
CA LEU A 156 -3.01 16.53 6.43
C LEU A 156 -4.00 17.53 7.05
N SER A 157 -5.00 17.95 6.26
CA SER A 157 -6.06 18.83 6.74
C SER A 157 -7.07 18.09 7.65
N THR A 158 -8.15 18.77 8.02
CA THR A 158 -9.14 18.29 8.97
C THR A 158 -10.06 17.20 8.44
N ASP A 159 -10.29 17.11 7.13
CA ASP A 159 -11.29 16.20 6.55
C ASP A 159 -10.64 15.27 5.52
N LEU A 160 -10.77 13.96 5.75
CA LEU A 160 -10.23 12.91 4.87
C LEU A 160 -11.34 12.04 4.29
N TYR A 161 -11.29 11.85 2.98
CA TYR A 161 -12.01 10.76 2.32
C TYR A 161 -11.15 9.51 2.33
N ILE A 162 -11.70 8.38 2.79
CA ILE A 162 -11.02 7.09 2.76
C ILE A 162 -11.92 6.06 2.09
N ARG A 163 -11.41 5.37 1.07
CA ARG A 163 -12.07 4.22 0.46
C ARG A 163 -11.17 3.00 0.55
N ARG A 164 -11.67 1.94 1.20
CA ARG A 164 -10.97 0.66 1.36
C ARG A 164 -11.60 -0.40 0.47
N TYR A 165 -10.77 -1.21 -0.17
CA TYR A 165 -11.17 -2.37 -0.94
C TYR A 165 -10.69 -3.61 -0.20
N VAL A 166 -11.61 -4.26 0.49
CA VAL A 166 -11.34 -5.48 1.26
C VAL A 166 -11.60 -6.68 0.36
N LEU A 167 -10.56 -7.49 0.11
CA LEU A 167 -10.70 -8.70 -0.69
C LEU A 167 -11.72 -9.65 -0.06
N ARG A 168 -12.75 -10.05 -0.82
CA ARG A 168 -13.68 -11.11 -0.42
C ARG A 168 -13.11 -12.45 -0.87
N ASP A 169 -12.25 -13.04 -0.06
CA ASP A 169 -11.88 -14.45 -0.22
C ASP A 169 -12.70 -15.31 0.74
N GLU A 170 -13.27 -16.40 0.22
CA GLU A 170 -14.06 -17.38 0.97
C GLU A 170 -13.18 -18.50 1.54
N ARG A 171 -11.88 -18.50 1.25
CA ARG A 171 -10.96 -19.58 1.66
C ARG A 171 -10.33 -19.29 3.02
N GLU A 172 -10.23 -20.34 3.84
CA GLU A 172 -9.84 -20.25 5.26
C GLU A 172 -8.36 -19.91 5.47
N ASP A 173 -7.51 -20.23 4.49
CA ASP A 173 -6.07 -20.17 4.66
C ASP A 173 -5.46 -19.02 3.87
N ARG A 174 -4.86 -18.09 4.63
CA ARG A 174 -3.81 -17.09 4.27
C ARG A 174 -4.26 -15.64 4.32
N GLY A 175 -3.27 -14.78 4.55
CA GLY A 175 -3.44 -13.34 4.65
C GLY A 175 -4.13 -12.75 3.44
N ARG A 176 -4.74 -11.58 3.64
CA ARG A 176 -5.49 -10.86 2.61
C ARG A 176 -4.82 -9.52 2.32
N THR A 177 -5.02 -9.01 1.11
CA THR A 177 -4.61 -7.64 0.77
C THR A 177 -5.83 -6.73 0.83
N ASP A 178 -5.72 -5.64 1.59
CA ASP A 178 -6.64 -4.51 1.48
C ASP A 178 -5.94 -3.40 0.67
N VAL A 179 -6.63 -2.84 -0.33
CA VAL A 179 -6.19 -1.61 -1.01
C VAL A 179 -6.91 -0.43 -0.39
N ILE A 180 -6.18 0.62 -0.06
CA ILE A 180 -6.70 1.79 0.63
C ILE A 180 -6.43 3.02 -0.24
N TYR A 181 -7.44 3.80 -0.53
CA TYR A 181 -7.28 5.14 -1.10
C TYR A 181 -7.65 6.16 -0.05
N ALA A 182 -6.80 7.17 0.16
CA ALA A 182 -7.05 8.28 1.05
C ALA A 182 -6.84 9.60 0.32
N ARG A 183 -7.71 10.58 0.59
CA ARG A 183 -7.62 11.91 0.02
C ARG A 183 -7.96 13.00 1.03
N ASP A 184 -7.13 14.03 1.08
CA ASP A 184 -7.45 15.30 1.73
C ASP A 184 -8.48 16.07 0.88
N ILE A 185 -9.71 16.14 1.37
CA ILE A 185 -10.82 16.78 0.63
C ILE A 185 -10.95 18.27 0.94
N VAL A 186 -10.29 18.77 2.00
CA VAL A 186 -10.29 20.19 2.35
C VAL A 186 -9.59 20.99 1.27
N ARG A 187 -8.50 20.44 0.73
CA ARG A 187 -7.74 21.06 -0.36
C ARG A 187 -8.48 21.09 -1.69
N LEU A 188 -9.49 20.23 -1.85
CA LEU A 188 -10.48 20.32 -2.93
C LEU A 188 -11.61 21.33 -2.66
N GLY A 189 -11.63 21.97 -1.50
CA GLY A 189 -12.67 22.91 -1.09
C GLY A 189 -13.91 22.26 -0.48
N TYR A 190 -13.81 21.01 0.00
CA TYR A 190 -14.92 20.27 0.59
C TYR A 190 -14.67 19.91 2.06
N THR A 191 -15.75 19.63 2.79
CA THR A 191 -15.71 19.09 4.15
C THR A 191 -16.61 17.86 4.23
N CYS A 192 -16.39 17.00 5.21
CA CYS A 192 -17.25 15.84 5.42
C CYS A 192 -18.69 16.24 5.77
N GLU A 193 -18.86 17.32 6.54
CA GLU A 193 -20.19 17.89 6.82
C GLU A 193 -20.89 18.36 5.54
N GLY A 194 -20.16 19.04 4.64
CA GLY A 194 -20.71 19.54 3.38
C GLY A 194 -21.03 18.43 2.38
N ILE A 195 -20.21 17.38 2.33
CA ILE A 195 -20.48 16.21 1.48
C ILE A 195 -21.69 15.42 2.00
N GLY A 196 -21.77 15.22 3.31
CA GLY A 196 -22.86 14.49 3.96
C GLY A 196 -22.77 12.97 3.77
N ASP A 197 -23.92 12.32 3.58
CA ASP A 197 -23.98 10.86 3.42
C ASP A 197 -23.38 10.43 2.08
N LEU A 198 -22.27 9.69 2.14
CA LEU A 198 -21.57 9.16 0.97
C LEU A 198 -22.34 8.03 0.25
N ALA A 199 -23.23 7.32 0.94
CA ALA A 199 -24.04 6.24 0.36
C ALA A 199 -25.27 6.78 -0.37
N SER A 200 -25.77 7.94 0.06
CA SER A 200 -26.89 8.65 -0.57
C SER A 200 -26.59 10.15 -0.64
N PRO A 201 -25.65 10.57 -1.52
CA PRO A 201 -25.24 11.95 -1.59
C PRO A 201 -26.40 12.84 -2.02
N SER A 202 -26.42 14.07 -1.48
CA SER A 202 -27.36 15.10 -1.93
C SER A 202 -27.08 15.47 -3.40
N PRO A 203 -28.05 16.03 -4.15
CA PRO A 203 -27.82 16.48 -5.53
C PRO A 203 -26.66 17.47 -5.68
N GLY A 204 -26.32 18.24 -4.64
CA GLY A 204 -25.19 19.16 -4.66
C GLY A 204 -23.83 18.49 -4.40
N SER A 205 -23.82 17.29 -3.83
CA SER A 205 -22.61 16.54 -3.45
C SER A 205 -22.35 15.33 -4.36
N GLU A 206 -23.31 14.97 -5.21
CA GLU A 206 -23.24 13.78 -6.07
C GLU A 206 -22.04 13.83 -7.02
N GLU A 207 -21.75 14.98 -7.62
CA GLU A 207 -20.62 15.16 -8.53
C GLU A 207 -19.28 14.86 -7.85
N ILE A 208 -19.04 15.43 -6.66
CA ILE A 208 -17.79 15.22 -5.93
C ILE A 208 -17.68 13.79 -5.40
N VAL A 209 -18.76 13.19 -4.92
CA VAL A 209 -18.73 11.78 -4.47
C VAL A 209 -18.40 10.85 -5.64
N ASN A 210 -19.04 11.04 -6.79
CA ASN A 210 -18.73 10.25 -7.99
C ASN A 210 -17.29 10.45 -8.45
N LYS A 211 -16.76 11.67 -8.37
CA LYS A 211 -15.36 11.96 -8.68
C LYS A 211 -14.42 11.22 -7.72
N LEU A 212 -14.63 11.31 -6.42
CA LEU A 212 -13.79 10.65 -5.41
C LEU A 212 -13.79 9.12 -5.57
N GLN A 213 -14.94 8.53 -5.86
CA GLN A 213 -15.04 7.09 -6.14
C GLN A 213 -14.31 6.69 -7.42
N SER A 214 -14.40 7.52 -8.47
CA SER A 214 -13.73 7.27 -9.75
C SER A 214 -12.22 7.39 -9.61
N ASP A 215 -11.74 8.44 -8.94
CA ASP A 215 -10.32 8.65 -8.65
C ASP A 215 -9.75 7.47 -7.84
N ALA A 216 -10.48 7.03 -6.81
CA ALA A 216 -10.09 5.87 -6.00
C ALA A 216 -9.94 4.60 -6.83
N GLN A 217 -10.87 4.32 -7.75
CA GLN A 217 -10.79 3.16 -8.64
C GLN A 217 -9.68 3.28 -9.70
N ALA A 218 -9.37 4.49 -10.16
CA ALA A 218 -8.30 4.74 -11.13
C ALA A 218 -6.90 4.67 -10.51
N SER A 219 -6.80 4.71 -9.18
CA SER A 219 -5.52 4.74 -8.48
C SER A 219 -4.73 3.43 -8.54
N PHE A 220 -5.37 2.31 -8.90
CA PHE A 220 -4.73 1.00 -9.07
C PHE A 220 -5.47 0.09 -10.05
N GLU A 221 -4.79 -0.97 -10.48
CA GLU A 221 -5.33 -2.05 -11.30
C GLU A 221 -4.97 -3.41 -10.69
N VAL A 222 -5.94 -4.32 -10.63
CA VAL A 222 -5.72 -5.72 -10.23
C VAL A 222 -5.45 -6.55 -11.48
N MET A 223 -4.25 -7.13 -11.58
CA MET A 223 -3.86 -8.04 -12.63
C MET A 223 -4.04 -9.49 -12.17
N THR A 224 -4.68 -10.29 -13.03
CA THR A 224 -4.95 -11.73 -12.82
C THR A 224 -4.45 -12.55 -13.98
#